data_AF-A0A8J4UBJ1-F1
#
_entry.id   AF-A0A8J4UBJ1-F1
#
_cell.length_a   1.000
_cell.length_b   1.000
_cell.length_c   1.000
_cell.angle_alpha   90.00
_cell.angle_beta   90.00
_cell.angle_gamma   90.00
#
_symmetry.space_group_name_H-M   'P 1'
#
loop_
_entity.id
_entity.type
_entity.pdbx_description
1 polymer ?
#
loop_
_entity_poly.entity_id
_entity_poly.type
_entity_poly.pdbx_seq_one_letter_code
_entity_poly.pdbx_strand_id
1 'polypeptide(L)'
;MTPVRVIVKDRETAVFTPTFGSITNVRINSSMTTSQVLRVLLNKFKIENSPDEFALFHVHTSGERVQLKKDDHPLAIRLLHGPCEQISKIFLMEPDQVEEVTYDVAQYIKLEMPVLLSFIDKLKEEENREMEKLKQRYCDMRRMIQKHMHRMSDKAVC
;
A
#
# COMPACT_ATOMS: atom_id res chain seq x y z
N MET A 1 -19.81 -17.43 7.68
CA MET A 1 -18.33 -17.31 7.74
C MET A 1 -17.86 -16.65 6.47
N THR A 2 -17.07 -15.58 6.57
CA THR A 2 -16.62 -14.74 5.45
C THR A 2 -15.16 -15.06 5.12
N PRO A 3 -14.80 -15.25 3.84
CA PRO A 3 -13.40 -15.43 3.48
C PRO A 3 -12.62 -14.12 3.67
N VAL A 4 -11.52 -14.19 4.39
CA VAL A 4 -10.50 -13.13 4.46
C VAL A 4 -9.23 -13.65 3.81
N ARG A 5 -8.70 -12.83 2.90
CA ARG A 5 -7.48 -13.12 2.16
C ARG A 5 -6.27 -12.66 2.98
N VAL A 6 -5.32 -13.57 3.16
CA VAL A 6 -4.08 -13.35 3.90
C VAL A 6 -2.91 -13.70 2.98
N ILE A 7 -1.88 -12.85 2.99
CA ILE A 7 -0.68 -13.01 2.18
C ILE A 7 0.47 -13.43 3.10
N VAL A 8 1.23 -14.44 2.74
CA VAL A 8 2.37 -14.90 3.54
C VAL A 8 3.65 -14.23 3.06
N LYS A 9 4.44 -13.67 3.98
CA LYS A 9 5.84 -13.29 3.76
C LYS A 9 6.72 -14.16 4.65
N ASP A 10 7.89 -14.55 4.14
CA ASP A 10 8.72 -15.63 4.68
C ASP A 10 10.11 -15.16 5.16
N ARG A 11 10.71 -15.93 6.10
CA ARG A 11 12.04 -16.57 5.90
C ARG A 11 12.11 -17.95 6.63
N GLU A 12 12.59 -18.99 5.92
CA GLU A 12 12.97 -20.36 6.33
C GLU A 12 12.38 -20.93 7.64
N THR A 13 11.34 -21.76 7.51
CA THR A 13 10.80 -22.61 8.59
C THR A 13 10.93 -24.10 8.23
N ALA A 14 11.26 -24.94 9.22
CA ALA A 14 11.94 -26.22 8.99
C ALA A 14 11.14 -27.35 8.31
N VAL A 15 9.83 -27.20 8.01
CA VAL A 15 9.05 -28.34 7.46
C VAL A 15 8.07 -28.00 6.33
N PHE A 16 7.56 -26.78 6.18
CA PHE A 16 6.81 -26.40 4.97
C PHE A 16 6.66 -24.88 4.92
N THR A 17 7.45 -24.24 4.08
CA THR A 17 7.35 -22.80 3.87
C THR A 17 6.43 -22.53 2.69
N PRO A 18 5.22 -21.95 2.89
CA PRO A 18 4.40 -21.51 1.76
C PRO A 18 5.17 -20.49 0.93
N THR A 19 5.11 -20.60 -0.39
CA THR A 19 5.86 -19.72 -1.31
C THR A 19 5.64 -18.25 -0.93
N PHE A 20 6.72 -17.46 -0.88
CA PHE A 20 6.64 -16.03 -0.61
C PHE A 20 5.59 -15.36 -1.50
N GLY A 21 4.75 -14.51 -0.90
CA GLY A 21 3.66 -13.84 -1.61
C GLY A 21 2.50 -14.77 -1.97
N SER A 22 2.51 -16.02 -1.49
CA SER A 22 1.36 -16.91 -1.62
C SER A 22 0.17 -16.32 -0.90
N ILE A 23 -0.99 -16.53 -1.52
CA ILE A 23 -2.23 -15.94 -1.07
C ILE A 23 -3.17 -17.05 -0.63
N THR A 24 -3.70 -16.92 0.58
CA THR A 24 -4.59 -17.92 1.16
C THR A 24 -5.87 -17.27 1.65
N ASN A 25 -6.99 -17.97 1.49
CA ASN A 25 -8.27 -17.55 2.04
C ASN A 25 -8.56 -18.34 3.31
N VAL A 26 -8.96 -17.65 4.37
CA VAL A 26 -9.47 -18.25 5.60
C VAL A 26 -10.90 -17.81 5.82
N ARG A 27 -11.79 -18.76 6.08
CA ARG A 27 -13.17 -18.44 6.47
C ARG A 27 -13.17 -18.10 7.96
N ILE A 28 -13.57 -16.88 8.30
CA ILE A 28 -13.64 -16.41 9.69
C ILE A 28 -15.04 -15.85 10.00
N ASN A 29 -15.33 -15.63 11.27
CA ASN A 29 -16.54 -14.92 11.72
C ASN A 29 -16.14 -13.62 12.46
N SER A 30 -17.13 -12.83 12.86
CA SER A 30 -16.89 -11.53 13.50
C SER A 30 -16.32 -11.61 14.92
N SER A 31 -16.46 -12.74 15.62
CA SER A 31 -15.92 -12.93 16.97
C SER A 31 -14.55 -13.59 17.01
N MET A 32 -14.00 -13.97 15.86
CA MET A 32 -12.67 -14.57 15.80
C MET A 32 -11.58 -13.52 16.02
N THR A 33 -10.74 -13.75 17.03
CA THR A 33 -9.60 -12.87 17.32
C THR A 33 -8.41 -13.14 16.40
N THR A 34 -7.50 -12.18 16.29
CA THR A 34 -6.21 -12.31 15.57
C THR A 34 -5.49 -13.60 15.98
N SER A 35 -5.43 -13.92 17.27
CA SER A 35 -4.79 -15.15 17.78
C SER A 35 -5.45 -16.44 17.29
N GLN A 36 -6.78 -16.43 17.12
CA GLN A 36 -7.51 -17.59 16.58
C GLN A 36 -7.28 -17.71 15.07
N VAL A 37 -7.36 -16.59 14.33
CA VAL A 37 -7.11 -16.56 12.88
C VAL A 37 -5.68 -17.00 12.56
N LEU A 38 -4.71 -16.54 13.34
CA LEU A 38 -3.31 -16.93 13.23
C LEU A 38 -3.14 -18.45 13.33
N ARG A 39 -3.70 -19.08 14.36
CA ARG A 39 -3.65 -20.55 14.52
C ARG A 39 -4.31 -21.30 13.36
N VAL A 40 -5.40 -20.78 12.81
CA VAL A 40 -6.04 -21.38 11.62
C VAL A 40 -5.11 -21.31 10.40
N LEU A 41 -4.41 -20.18 10.21
CA LEU A 41 -3.42 -20.03 9.13
C LEU A 41 -2.25 -21.00 9.29
N LEU A 42 -1.63 -21.03 10.48
CA LEU A 42 -0.48 -21.89 10.75
C LEU A 42 -0.82 -23.38 10.55
N ASN A 43 -1.98 -23.82 11.04
CA ASN A 43 -2.46 -25.19 10.81
C ASN A 43 -2.75 -25.47 9.32
N LYS A 44 -3.27 -24.49 8.58
CA LYS A 44 -3.52 -24.63 7.14
C LYS A 44 -2.22 -24.82 6.36
N PHE A 45 -1.15 -24.14 6.78
CA PHE A 45 0.18 -24.25 6.17
C PHE A 45 1.07 -25.33 6.79
N LYS A 46 0.59 -26.06 7.81
CA LYS A 46 1.40 -27.08 8.52
C LYS A 46 2.70 -26.52 9.10
N ILE A 47 2.63 -25.29 9.61
CA ILE A 47 3.72 -24.66 10.34
C ILE A 47 3.70 -25.16 11.78
N GLU A 48 4.81 -25.77 12.22
CA GLU A 48 4.95 -26.35 13.57
C GLU A 48 5.59 -25.39 14.59
N ASN A 49 6.15 -24.28 14.13
CA ASN A 49 6.70 -23.20 14.95
C ASN A 49 5.66 -22.61 15.92
N SER A 50 6.14 -21.94 16.97
CA SER A 50 5.27 -21.31 17.95
C SER A 50 4.42 -20.22 17.29
N PRO A 51 3.10 -20.11 17.58
CA PRO A 51 2.29 -18.99 17.12
C PRO A 51 2.81 -17.62 17.56
N ASP A 52 3.61 -17.55 18.63
CA ASP A 52 4.21 -16.30 19.10
C ASP A 52 5.37 -15.82 18.20
N GLU A 53 5.89 -16.68 17.32
CA GLU A 53 6.87 -16.31 16.29
C GLU A 53 6.20 -15.59 15.10
N PHE A 54 4.86 -15.51 15.07
CA PHE A 54 4.12 -14.90 13.97
C PHE A 54 3.15 -13.83 14.44
N ALA A 55 2.87 -12.88 13.55
CA ALA A 55 1.89 -11.84 13.73
C ALA A 55 1.11 -11.59 12.44
N LEU A 56 -0.10 -11.03 12.59
CA LEU A 56 -0.85 -10.48 11.46
C LEU A 56 -0.59 -8.98 11.36
N PHE A 57 -0.29 -8.52 10.15
CA PHE A 57 -0.14 -7.09 9.85
C PHE A 57 -1.22 -6.65 8.89
N HIS A 58 -1.83 -5.51 9.18
CA HIS A 58 -2.61 -4.75 8.20
C HIS A 58 -1.67 -3.79 7.47
N VAL A 59 -1.73 -3.76 6.14
CA VAL A 59 -0.96 -2.84 5.30
C VAL A 59 -1.90 -2.13 4.34
N HIS A 60 -1.82 -0.80 4.33
CA HIS A 60 -2.56 0.08 3.44
C HIS A 60 -1.67 0.64 2.33
N THR A 61 -2.25 1.06 1.20
CA THR A 61 -1.51 1.68 0.08
C THR A 61 -0.80 2.97 0.43
N SER A 62 -1.18 3.61 1.53
CA SER A 62 -0.46 4.77 2.07
C SER A 62 0.95 4.42 2.58
N GLY A 63 1.28 3.13 2.71
CA GLY A 63 2.50 2.66 3.36
C GLY A 63 2.33 2.43 4.87
N GLU A 64 1.14 2.73 5.42
CA GLU A 64 0.84 2.41 6.81
C GLU A 64 0.83 0.89 7.01
N ARG A 65 1.67 0.42 7.95
CA ARG A 65 1.74 -0.98 8.39
C ARG A 65 1.48 -1.03 9.89
N VAL A 66 0.43 -1.74 10.28
CA VAL A 66 0.02 -1.89 11.68
C VAL A 66 -0.03 -3.35 12.04
N GLN A 67 0.67 -3.73 13.10
CA GLN A 67 0.53 -5.06 13.70
C GLN A 67 -0.82 -5.18 14.39
N LEU A 68 -1.59 -6.21 14.07
CA LEU A 68 -2.85 -6.49 14.76
C LEU A 68 -2.56 -7.08 16.14
N LYS A 69 -3.24 -6.56 17.16
CA LYS A 69 -3.16 -7.09 18.52
C LYS A 69 -3.79 -8.47 18.59
N LYS A 70 -3.38 -9.25 19.58
CA LYS A 70 -3.82 -10.63 19.80
C LYS A 70 -5.34 -10.75 19.95
N ASP A 71 -5.98 -9.73 20.50
CA ASP A 71 -7.40 -9.57 20.80
C ASP A 71 -8.19 -8.80 19.72
N ASP A 72 -7.51 -8.19 18.73
CA ASP A 72 -8.19 -7.57 17.59
C ASP A 72 -8.99 -8.58 16.77
N HIS A 73 -9.89 -8.08 15.93
CA HIS A 73 -10.81 -8.91 15.14
C HIS A 73 -10.54 -8.67 13.64
N PRO A 74 -9.77 -9.54 12.95
CA PRO A 74 -9.34 -9.29 11.57
C PRO A 74 -10.47 -9.05 10.56
N LEU A 75 -11.66 -9.64 10.79
CA LEU A 75 -12.81 -9.37 9.94
C LEU A 75 -13.29 -7.92 10.07
N ALA A 76 -13.29 -7.36 11.28
CA ALA A 76 -13.66 -5.98 11.52
C ALA A 76 -12.67 -5.01 10.85
N ILE A 77 -11.37 -5.30 10.95
CA ILE A 77 -10.31 -4.55 10.24
C ILE A 77 -10.55 -4.58 8.73
N ARG A 78 -10.82 -5.76 8.16
CA ARG A 78 -11.11 -5.88 6.72
C ARG A 78 -12.37 -5.13 6.30
N LEU A 79 -13.41 -5.10 7.13
CA LEU A 79 -14.63 -4.34 6.85
C LEU A 79 -14.37 -2.83 6.89
N LEU A 80 -13.55 -2.36 7.83
CA LEU A 80 -13.21 -0.94 7.98
C LEU A 80 -12.43 -0.40 6.77
N HIS A 81 -11.43 -1.15 6.30
CA HIS A 81 -10.58 -0.73 5.17
C HIS A 81 -11.10 -1.17 3.79
N GLY A 82 -12.18 -1.95 3.77
CA GLY A 82 -12.84 -2.40 2.56
C GLY A 82 -12.21 -3.65 1.91
N PRO A 83 -12.90 -4.21 0.90
CA PRO A 83 -12.54 -5.49 0.30
C PRO A 83 -11.45 -5.40 -0.79
N CYS A 84 -11.07 -4.20 -1.21
CA CYS A 84 -10.14 -4.02 -2.33
C CYS A 84 -8.71 -4.38 -1.90
N GLU A 85 -8.20 -5.51 -2.39
CA GLU A 85 -6.83 -5.97 -2.13
C GLU A 85 -5.77 -5.04 -2.72
N GLN A 86 -6.15 -4.12 -3.62
CA GLN A 86 -5.22 -3.09 -4.09
C GLN A 86 -5.02 -1.99 -3.04
N ILE A 87 -5.97 -1.79 -2.11
CA ILE A 87 -5.98 -0.71 -1.11
C ILE A 87 -5.50 -1.20 0.25
N SER A 88 -6.00 -2.35 0.70
CA SER A 88 -5.73 -2.91 2.03
C SER A 88 -5.49 -4.41 1.94
N LYS A 89 -4.45 -4.87 2.65
CA LYS A 89 -4.02 -6.27 2.68
C LYS A 89 -3.74 -6.69 4.11
N ILE A 90 -3.98 -7.97 4.41
CA ILE A 90 -3.56 -8.59 5.66
C ILE A 90 -2.43 -9.57 5.36
N PHE A 91 -1.33 -9.44 6.09
CA PHE A 91 -0.14 -10.26 5.94
C PHE A 91 0.09 -11.12 7.18
N LEU A 92 0.57 -12.34 6.96
CA LEU A 92 1.17 -13.20 7.98
C LEU A 92 2.69 -13.05 7.88
N MET A 93 3.33 -12.61 8.96
CA MET A 93 4.78 -12.33 8.99
C MET A 93 5.33 -12.57 10.41
N GLU A 94 6.63 -12.74 10.54
CA GLU A 94 7.31 -12.70 11.84
C GLU A 94 7.37 -11.25 12.36
N PRO A 95 7.20 -11.00 13.68
CA PRO A 95 7.22 -9.66 14.24
C PRO A 95 8.59 -8.98 14.14
N ASP A 96 9.67 -9.77 14.22
CA ASP A 96 11.05 -9.29 14.18
C ASP A 96 11.63 -9.19 12.76
N GLN A 97 10.82 -9.40 11.73
CA GLN A 97 11.22 -9.06 10.36
C GLN A 97 11.38 -7.53 10.24
N VAL A 98 12.63 -7.10 10.39
CA VAL A 98 13.10 -5.78 9.95
C VAL A 98 12.59 -5.56 8.54
N GLU A 99 11.93 -4.42 8.34
CA GLU A 99 11.40 -4.01 7.04
C GLU A 99 12.51 -4.15 5.99
N GLU A 100 12.40 -5.17 5.14
CA GLU A 100 13.34 -5.33 4.03
C GLU A 100 13.19 -4.08 3.15
N VAL A 101 14.21 -3.24 3.19
CA VAL A 101 14.32 -2.09 2.30
C VAL A 101 14.32 -2.65 0.88
N THR A 102 13.31 -2.29 0.09
CA THR A 102 13.19 -2.79 -1.29
C THR A 102 14.46 -2.41 -2.06
N TYR A 103 14.84 -3.26 -3.01
CA TYR A 103 16.04 -3.05 -3.81
C TYR A 103 16.07 -1.65 -4.46
N ASP A 104 14.90 -1.15 -4.85
CA ASP A 104 14.71 0.16 -5.47
C ASP A 104 15.11 1.35 -4.57
N VAL A 105 15.03 1.20 -3.25
CA VAL A 105 15.32 2.28 -2.29
C VAL A 105 16.51 1.99 -1.37
N ALA A 106 17.09 0.78 -1.44
CA ALA A 106 18.25 0.38 -0.65
C ALA A 106 19.49 1.26 -0.86
N GLN A 107 19.63 1.86 -2.05
CA GLN A 107 20.73 2.78 -2.36
C GLN A 107 20.74 4.05 -1.49
N TYR A 108 19.58 4.46 -0.97
CA TYR A 108 19.43 5.68 -0.18
C TYR A 108 19.85 5.50 1.29
N ILE A 109 19.97 4.26 1.77
CA ILE A 109 20.36 3.95 3.16
C ILE A 109 21.74 4.56 3.51
N LYS A 110 22.63 4.66 2.53
CA LYS A 110 23.99 5.18 2.72
C LYS A 110 24.06 6.72 2.78
N LEU A 111 22.94 7.41 2.60
CA LEU A 111 22.90 8.87 2.55
C LEU A 111 22.45 9.44 3.89
N GLU A 112 23.05 10.57 4.28
CA GLU A 112 22.65 11.27 5.50
C GLU A 112 21.26 11.91 5.35
N MET A 113 20.53 12.04 6.47
CA MET A 113 19.19 12.63 6.49
C MET A 113 19.08 14.00 5.79
N PRO A 114 20.03 14.94 5.93
CA PRO A 114 19.98 16.22 5.21
C PRO A 114 20.03 16.06 3.69
N VAL A 115 20.77 15.07 3.18
CA VAL A 115 20.86 14.78 1.74
C VAL A 115 19.53 14.25 1.23
N LEU A 116 18.90 13.32 1.96
CA LEU A 116 17.58 12.79 1.61
C LEU A 116 16.51 13.88 1.58
N LEU A 117 16.52 14.78 2.56
CA LEU A 117 15.60 15.94 2.58
C LEU A 117 15.80 16.83 1.35
N SER A 118 17.05 17.06 0.93
CA SER A 118 17.33 17.85 -0.28
C SER A 118 16.76 17.24 -1.56
N PHE A 119 16.61 15.90 -1.63
CA PHE A 119 15.96 15.24 -2.77
C PHE A 119 14.47 15.52 -2.80
N ILE A 120 13.81 15.48 -1.64
CA ILE A 120 12.38 15.81 -1.51
C ILE A 120 12.15 17.26 -1.94
N ASP A 121 12.99 18.18 -1.48
CA ASP A 121 12.88 19.60 -1.84
C ASP A 121 13.07 19.83 -3.35
N LYS A 122 14.10 19.22 -3.96
CA LYS A 122 14.34 19.31 -5.41
C LYS A 122 13.20 18.73 -6.24
N LEU A 123 12.64 17.59 -5.84
CA LEU A 123 11.50 17.00 -6.53
C LEU A 123 10.28 17.91 -6.47
N LYS A 124 10.03 18.53 -5.32
CA LYS A 124 8.93 19.48 -5.13
C LYS A 124 9.11 20.76 -5.94
N GLU A 125 10.34 21.28 -6.01
CA GLU A 125 10.66 22.42 -6.89
C GLU A 125 10.40 22.11 -8.37
N GLU A 126 10.79 20.91 -8.82
CA GLU A 126 10.59 20.51 -10.21
C GLU A 126 9.11 20.28 -10.54
N GLU A 127 8.36 19.64 -9.64
CA GLU A 127 6.91 19.50 -9.78
C GLU A 127 6.21 20.86 -9.92
N ASN A 128 6.58 21.83 -9.06
CA ASN A 128 6.03 23.18 -9.13
C ASN A 128 6.37 23.88 -10.45
N ARG A 129 7.60 23.69 -10.96
CA ARG A 129 8.04 24.24 -12.24
C ARG A 129 7.21 23.69 -13.40
N GLU A 130 6.98 22.38 -13.42
CA GLU A 130 6.16 21.73 -14.45
C GLU A 130 4.68 22.13 -14.35
N MET A 131 4.15 22.27 -13.13
CA MET A 131 2.80 22.76 -12.90
C MET A 131 2.60 24.17 -13.48
N GLU A 132 3.56 25.08 -13.29
CA GLU A 132 3.46 26.44 -13.80
C GLU A 132 3.55 26.51 -15.33
N LYS A 133 4.45 25.71 -15.94
CA LYS A 133 4.51 25.55 -17.40
C LYS A 133 3.18 25.04 -17.96
N LEU A 134 2.56 24.07 -17.28
CA LEU A 134 1.28 23.51 -17.70
C LEU A 134 0.16 24.56 -17.62
N LYS A 135 0.06 25.30 -16.50
CA LYS A 135 -0.90 26.41 -16.35
C LYS A 135 -0.74 27.44 -17.45
N GLN A 136 0.50 27.84 -17.76
CA GLN A 136 0.77 28.83 -18.80
C GLN A 136 0.32 28.33 -20.18
N ARG A 137 0.62 27.07 -20.54
CA ARG A 137 0.11 26.45 -21.78
C ARG A 137 -1.40 26.45 -21.86
N TYR A 138 -2.09 26.11 -20.77
CA TYR A 138 -3.56 26.14 -20.72
C TYR A 138 -4.10 27.56 -20.90
N CYS A 139 -3.50 28.56 -20.24
CA CYS A 139 -3.87 29.96 -20.39
C CYS A 139 -3.72 30.44 -21.84
N ASP A 140 -2.62 30.09 -22.50
CA ASP A 140 -2.34 30.49 -23.88
C ASP A 140 -3.30 29.81 -24.86
N MET A 141 -3.55 28.50 -24.70
CA MET A 141 -4.56 27.78 -25.50
C MET A 141 -5.97 28.36 -25.31
N ARG A 142 -6.37 28.65 -24.07
CA ARG A 142 -7.66 29.28 -23.77
C ARG A 142 -7.79 30.63 -24.47
N ARG A 143 -6.74 31.46 -24.43
CA ARG A 143 -6.71 32.77 -25.10
C ARG A 143 -6.82 32.63 -26.62
N MET A 144 -6.17 31.64 -27.22
CA MET A 144 -6.27 31.37 -28.66
C MET A 144 -7.69 30.98 -29.06
N ILE A 145 -8.32 30.06 -28.32
CA ILE A 145 -9.70 29.62 -28.57
C ILE A 145 -10.66 30.81 -28.47
N GLN A 146 -10.54 31.61 -27.41
CA GLN A 146 -11.39 32.80 -27.21
C GLN A 146 -11.25 33.82 -28.35
N LYS A 147 -10.01 34.09 -28.81
CA LYS A 147 -9.78 34.97 -29.96
C LYS A 147 -10.41 34.42 -31.24
N HIS A 148 -10.33 33.10 -31.46
CA HIS A 148 -10.94 32.47 -32.63
C HIS A 148 -12.47 32.57 -32.59
N MET A 149 -13.09 32.27 -31.45
CA MET A 149 -14.54 32.41 -31.26
C MET A 149 -15.02 33.85 -31.51
N HIS A 150 -14.30 34.84 -31.00
CA HIS A 150 -14.66 36.25 -31.20
C HIS A 150 -14.61 36.64 -32.68
N ARG A 151 -13.53 36.26 -33.40
CA ARG A 151 -13.41 36.48 -34.85
C ARG A 151 -14.52 35.81 -35.67
N MET A 152 -15.00 34.65 -35.24
CA MET A 152 -16.12 33.97 -35.89
C MET A 152 -17.45 34.69 -35.63
N SER A 153 -17.64 35.23 -34.42
CA SER A 153 -18.81 36.04 -34.08
C SER A 153 -18.87 37.33 -34.90
N ASP A 154 -17.75 38.04 -35.07
CA ASP A 154 -17.70 39.30 -35.82
C ASP A 154 -17.99 39.10 -37.32
N LYS A 155 -17.60 37.95 -37.88
CA LYS A 155 -17.90 37.59 -39.28
C LYS A 155 -19.34 37.14 -39.52
N ALA A 156 -20.07 36.75 -38.47
CA ALA A 156 -21.47 36.34 -38.59
C ALA A 156 -22.46 37.51 -38.52
N VAL A 157 -21.97 38.73 -38.21
CA VAL A 157 -22.76 39.96 -38.06
C VAL A 157 -22.63 40.88 -39.30
N CYS A 158 -21.81 40.52 -40.29
CA CYS A 158 -21.74 41.18 -41.60
C CYS A 158 -22.44 40.38 -42.69
#